data_AF-A0AA43CT56-F1
#
_entry.id   AF-A0AA43CT56-F1
#
_cell.length_a   1.000
_cell.length_b   1.000
_cell.length_c   1.000
_cell.angle_alpha   90.00
_cell.angle_beta   90.00
_cell.angle_gamma   90.00
#
_symmetry.space_group_name_H-M   'P 1'
#
loop_
_entity.id
_entity.type
_entity.pdbx_description
1 polymer ?
#
loop_
_entity_poly.entity_id
_entity_poly.type
_entity_poly.pdbx_seq_one_letter_code
_entity_poly.pdbx_strand_id
1 'polypeptide(L)'
;MNFMKLEELRQTNINAYIEEASRYFGVSKESMKTLLQNYDFIPKGEAGPPGNDAVSMSMTEIAKKVKLPVKAVGRLQNMGEIDRPITCANFDFLKSLEKIWGNHFFLRLQLARLSIKQREELIKRPELASKWERWLYSRYFFNKIKRGHSEKMINPEERIIVEDTLEMIEEMFHVPNCENTRTRYLEIRQMANNDRKKVKQGRSTERQALRSRGLPETELELWQDTFVFDMYS
;
A
#
# COMPACT_ATOMS: atom_id res chain seq x y z
N MET A 1 -24.24 -42.84 6.81
CA MET A 1 -23.63 -42.72 5.46
C MET A 1 -22.19 -42.28 5.63
N ASN A 2 -21.23 -42.92 4.96
CA ASN A 2 -19.81 -42.58 5.10
C ASN A 2 -19.45 -41.41 4.16
N PHE A 3 -18.62 -40.46 4.61
CA PHE A 3 -18.25 -39.27 3.84
C PHE A 3 -17.57 -39.61 2.50
N MET A 4 -16.78 -40.70 2.49
CA MET A 4 -16.18 -41.26 1.27
C MET A 4 -17.22 -41.56 0.17
N LYS A 5 -18.41 -42.06 0.53
CA LYS A 5 -19.49 -42.33 -0.45
C LYS A 5 -20.15 -41.05 -0.97
N LEU A 6 -20.13 -39.97 -0.19
CA LEU A 6 -20.62 -38.67 -0.62
C LEU A 6 -19.65 -38.02 -1.63
N GLU A 7 -18.35 -38.14 -1.43
CA GLU A 7 -17.36 -37.61 -2.38
C GLU A 7 -17.35 -38.37 -3.72
N GLU A 8 -17.49 -39.70 -3.69
CA GLU A 8 -17.66 -40.51 -4.91
C GLU A 8 -18.91 -40.06 -5.70
N LEU A 9 -20.02 -39.75 -5.01
CA LEU A 9 -21.22 -39.19 -5.61
C LEU A 9 -21.00 -37.77 -6.14
N ARG A 10 -20.20 -36.93 -5.47
CA ARG A 10 -19.86 -35.57 -5.96
C ARG A 10 -19.18 -35.63 -7.32
N GLN A 11 -18.29 -36.61 -7.52
CA GLN A 11 -17.51 -36.75 -8.77
C GLN A 11 -18.34 -37.37 -9.92
N THR A 12 -19.25 -38.29 -9.60
CA THR A 12 -20.02 -39.03 -10.61
C THR A 12 -21.38 -38.43 -10.93
N ASN A 13 -22.09 -37.87 -9.94
CA ASN A 13 -23.44 -37.33 -10.11
C ASN A 13 -23.77 -36.24 -9.07
N ILE A 14 -23.58 -34.99 -9.47
CA ILE A 14 -23.75 -33.83 -8.59
C ILE A 14 -25.18 -33.65 -8.07
N ASN A 15 -26.20 -34.08 -8.81
CA ASN A 15 -27.60 -33.97 -8.37
C ASN A 15 -27.91 -35.00 -7.28
N ALA A 16 -27.45 -36.24 -7.43
CA ALA A 16 -27.58 -37.27 -6.40
C ALA A 16 -26.79 -36.89 -5.13
N TYR A 17 -25.61 -36.28 -5.30
CA TYR A 17 -24.84 -35.71 -4.20
C TYR A 17 -25.60 -34.60 -3.46
N ILE A 18 -26.21 -33.65 -4.18
CA ILE A 18 -27.02 -32.58 -3.56
C ILE A 18 -28.18 -33.16 -2.75
N GLU A 19 -28.90 -34.14 -3.29
CA GLU A 19 -30.02 -34.76 -2.58
C GLU A 19 -29.58 -35.43 -1.27
N GLU A 20 -28.51 -36.19 -1.33
CA GLU A 20 -28.05 -36.99 -0.21
C GLU A 20 -27.31 -36.14 0.83
N ALA A 21 -26.54 -35.13 0.39
CA ALA A 21 -25.95 -34.13 1.27
C ALA A 21 -27.03 -33.27 1.96
N SER A 22 -28.10 -32.90 1.25
CA SER A 22 -29.23 -32.16 1.83
C SER A 22 -29.88 -32.94 2.97
N ARG A 23 -30.10 -34.26 2.78
CA ARG A 23 -30.61 -35.14 3.84
C ARG A 23 -29.63 -35.27 5.00
N TYR A 24 -28.35 -35.47 4.71
CA TYR A 24 -27.33 -35.70 5.73
C TYR A 24 -27.11 -34.48 6.63
N PHE A 25 -27.06 -33.29 6.05
CA PHE A 25 -26.83 -32.04 6.77
C PHE A 25 -28.13 -31.33 7.22
N GLY A 26 -29.30 -31.87 6.86
CA GLY A 26 -30.60 -31.32 7.27
C GLY A 26 -30.93 -29.94 6.68
N VAL A 27 -30.45 -29.65 5.46
CA VAL A 27 -30.68 -28.38 4.76
C VAL A 27 -31.47 -28.59 3.47
N SER A 28 -32.15 -27.54 2.97
CA SER A 28 -32.91 -27.66 1.71
C SER A 28 -31.99 -27.89 0.51
N LYS A 29 -32.52 -28.51 -0.55
CA LYS A 29 -31.77 -28.75 -1.80
C LYS A 29 -31.31 -27.44 -2.44
N GLU A 30 -32.12 -26.39 -2.43
CA GLU A 30 -31.70 -25.07 -2.92
C GLU A 30 -30.56 -24.50 -2.07
N SER A 31 -30.68 -24.58 -0.75
CA SER A 31 -29.65 -24.11 0.17
C SER A 31 -28.33 -24.86 -0.02
N MET A 32 -28.41 -26.19 -0.19
CA MET A 32 -27.24 -27.03 -0.45
C MET A 32 -26.58 -26.69 -1.79
N LYS A 33 -27.39 -26.45 -2.82
CA LYS A 33 -26.89 -26.00 -4.13
C LYS A 33 -26.17 -24.65 -4.04
N THR A 34 -26.75 -23.70 -3.30
CA THR A 34 -26.12 -22.39 -3.05
C THR A 34 -24.84 -22.54 -2.24
N LEU A 35 -24.80 -23.42 -1.25
CA LEU A 35 -23.60 -23.64 -0.46
C LEU A 35 -22.49 -24.27 -1.31
N LEU A 36 -22.79 -25.26 -2.14
CA LEU A 36 -21.81 -25.89 -3.04
C LEU A 36 -21.28 -24.96 -4.14
N GLN A 37 -22.06 -23.94 -4.52
CA GLN A 37 -21.59 -22.92 -5.47
C GLN A 37 -20.62 -21.92 -4.83
N ASN A 38 -20.71 -21.73 -3.50
CA ASN A 38 -20.00 -20.66 -2.81
C ASN A 38 -18.92 -21.16 -1.84
N TYR A 39 -18.97 -22.43 -1.44
CA TYR A 39 -18.12 -23.01 -0.40
C TYR A 39 -17.79 -24.47 -0.70
N ASP A 40 -16.54 -24.85 -0.48
CA ASP A 40 -16.12 -26.25 -0.41
C ASP A 40 -16.36 -26.77 1.02
N PHE A 41 -17.12 -27.86 1.14
CA PHE A 41 -17.37 -28.49 2.42
C PHE A 41 -16.24 -29.46 2.76
N ILE A 42 -15.69 -29.31 3.95
CA ILE A 42 -14.69 -30.21 4.54
C ILE A 42 -15.36 -30.94 5.71
N PRO A 43 -15.15 -32.26 5.89
CA PRO A 43 -15.74 -33.00 6.99
C PRO A 43 -15.20 -32.53 8.34
N LYS A 44 -16.07 -32.59 9.36
CA LYS A 44 -15.78 -32.08 10.70
C LYS A 44 -14.75 -32.98 11.38
N GLY A 45 -13.55 -32.45 11.62
CA GLY A 45 -12.44 -33.15 12.29
C GLY A 45 -11.24 -33.45 11.38
N GLU A 46 -11.36 -33.21 10.08
CA GLU A 46 -10.20 -33.19 9.18
C GLU A 46 -9.67 -31.77 9.09
N ALA A 47 -8.34 -31.61 9.20
CA ALA A 47 -7.70 -30.40 8.72
C ALA A 47 -8.09 -30.26 7.24
N GLY A 48 -8.58 -29.09 6.83
CA GLY A 48 -8.89 -28.84 5.42
C GLY A 48 -7.76 -29.28 4.50
N PRO A 49 -8.06 -29.66 3.24
CA PRO A 49 -7.04 -30.16 2.34
C PRO A 49 -5.85 -29.19 2.38
N PRO A 50 -4.60 -29.68 2.57
CA PRO A 50 -3.45 -28.82 2.47
C PRO A 50 -3.37 -28.38 1.01
N GLY A 51 -3.98 -27.24 0.69
CA GLY A 51 -3.84 -26.56 -0.59
C GLY A 51 -2.47 -25.91 -0.69
N ASN A 52 -1.40 -26.63 -0.33
CA ASN A 52 -0.01 -26.21 -0.48
C ASN A 52 0.49 -26.37 -1.91
N ASP A 53 -0.34 -26.94 -2.79
CA ASP A 53 -0.04 -27.00 -4.20
C ASP A 53 0.15 -25.58 -4.74
N ALA A 54 1.25 -25.40 -5.47
CA ALA A 54 1.56 -24.14 -6.11
C ALA A 54 0.49 -23.85 -7.18
N VAL A 55 -0.04 -22.63 -7.14
CA VAL A 55 -0.94 -22.14 -8.19
C VAL A 55 -0.13 -21.97 -9.47
N SER A 56 -0.53 -22.64 -10.54
CA SER A 56 0.16 -22.59 -11.85
C SER A 56 -0.05 -21.27 -12.62
N MET A 57 -0.59 -20.24 -11.97
CA MET A 57 -0.92 -18.94 -12.56
C MET A 57 0.17 -17.92 -12.26
N SER A 58 0.37 -16.98 -13.18
CA SER A 58 1.29 -15.86 -12.95
C SER A 58 0.79 -14.91 -11.86
N MET A 59 1.71 -14.19 -11.19
CA MET A 59 1.37 -13.20 -10.16
C MET A 59 0.38 -12.14 -10.67
N THR A 60 0.49 -11.74 -11.93
CA THR A 60 -0.40 -10.77 -12.57
C THR A 60 -1.81 -11.32 -12.76
N GLU A 61 -1.95 -12.60 -13.14
CA GLU A 61 -3.24 -13.27 -13.26
C GLU A 61 -3.89 -13.50 -11.90
N ILE A 62 -3.11 -13.90 -10.89
CA ILE A 62 -3.58 -14.06 -9.52
C ILE A 62 -4.12 -12.73 -9.01
N ALA A 63 -3.34 -11.65 -9.10
CA ALA A 63 -3.73 -10.30 -8.69
C ALA A 63 -5.03 -9.84 -9.37
N LYS A 64 -5.18 -10.12 -10.67
CA LYS A 64 -6.40 -9.81 -11.43
C LYS A 64 -7.61 -10.59 -10.92
N LYS A 65 -7.47 -11.87 -10.62
CA LYS A 65 -8.58 -12.72 -10.11
C LYS A 65 -9.03 -12.31 -8.71
N VAL A 66 -8.10 -11.96 -7.83
CA VAL A 66 -8.41 -11.52 -6.46
C VAL A 66 -8.71 -10.01 -6.36
N LYS A 67 -8.67 -9.31 -7.50
CA LYS A 67 -8.86 -7.84 -7.62
C LYS A 67 -7.99 -7.01 -6.67
N LEU A 68 -6.77 -7.49 -6.41
CA LEU A 68 -5.77 -6.75 -5.64
C LEU A 68 -4.69 -6.19 -6.59
N PRO A 69 -4.09 -5.03 -6.28
CA PRO A 69 -2.94 -4.55 -7.04
C PRO A 69 -1.78 -5.56 -6.97
N VAL A 70 -1.09 -5.80 -8.09
CA VAL A 70 0.08 -6.71 -8.16
C VAL A 70 1.13 -6.36 -7.11
N LYS A 71 1.36 -5.07 -6.88
CA LYS A 71 2.28 -4.57 -5.85
C LYS A 71 1.87 -4.98 -4.44
N ALA A 72 0.57 -5.02 -4.13
CA ALA A 72 0.07 -5.42 -2.83
C ALA A 72 0.31 -6.93 -2.60
N VAL A 73 0.01 -7.76 -3.60
CA VAL A 73 0.28 -9.21 -3.53
C VAL A 73 1.78 -9.49 -3.40
N GLY A 74 2.62 -8.83 -4.21
CA GLY A 74 4.07 -8.95 -4.09
C GLY A 74 4.61 -8.46 -2.74
N ARG A 75 3.99 -7.43 -2.15
CA ARG A 75 4.37 -6.94 -0.82
C ARG A 75 4.05 -7.97 0.27
N LEU A 76 2.88 -8.61 0.21
CA LEU A 76 2.51 -9.69 1.13
C LEU A 76 3.52 -10.85 1.05
N GLN A 77 3.95 -11.21 -0.17
CA GLN A 77 4.96 -12.25 -0.35
C GLN A 77 6.32 -11.85 0.22
N ASN A 78 6.76 -10.61 0.01
CA ASN A 78 8.02 -10.11 0.57
C ASN A 78 7.99 -9.99 2.11
N MET A 79 6.80 -9.88 2.71
CA MET A 79 6.62 -9.88 4.16
C MET A 79 6.53 -11.30 4.74
N GLY A 80 6.44 -12.33 3.90
CA GLY A 80 6.25 -13.72 4.34
C GLY A 80 4.82 -14.05 4.77
N GLU A 81 3.86 -13.17 4.49
CA GLU A 81 2.42 -13.40 4.79
C GLU A 81 1.77 -14.39 3.81
N ILE A 82 2.38 -14.55 2.62
CA ILE A 82 2.03 -15.57 1.64
C ILE A 82 3.30 -16.21 1.09
N ASP A 83 3.21 -17.47 0.67
CA ASP A 83 4.36 -18.27 0.25
C ASP A 83 4.87 -17.91 -1.14
N ARG A 84 6.09 -18.39 -1.43
CA ARG A 84 6.71 -18.39 -2.76
C ARG A 84 7.15 -19.82 -3.10
N PRO A 85 6.52 -20.50 -4.07
CA PRO A 85 5.41 -20.06 -4.93
C PRO A 85 4.08 -19.86 -4.18
N ILE A 86 3.16 -19.07 -4.75
CA ILE A 86 1.83 -18.86 -4.14
C ILE A 86 1.07 -20.18 -4.19
N THR A 87 0.59 -20.62 -3.03
CA THR A 87 -0.20 -21.84 -2.85
C THR A 87 -1.69 -21.59 -3.02
N CYS A 88 -2.49 -22.65 -3.22
CA CYS A 88 -3.94 -22.55 -3.25
C CYS A 88 -4.51 -21.94 -1.95
N ALA A 89 -3.95 -22.30 -0.79
CA ALA A 89 -4.33 -21.69 0.50
C ALA A 89 -4.09 -20.17 0.52
N ASN A 90 -2.96 -19.72 0.00
CA ASN A 90 -2.67 -18.29 -0.15
C ASN A 90 -3.64 -17.61 -1.12
N PHE A 91 -4.07 -18.30 -2.18
CA PHE A 91 -5.06 -17.78 -3.12
C PHE A 91 -6.43 -17.56 -2.45
N ASP A 92 -6.89 -18.50 -1.62
CA ASP A 92 -8.16 -18.36 -0.88
C ASP A 92 -8.10 -17.25 0.18
N PHE A 93 -6.96 -17.10 0.85
CA PHE A 93 -6.69 -15.96 1.72
C PHE A 93 -6.79 -14.63 0.97
N LEU A 94 -6.14 -14.50 -0.19
CA LEU A 94 -6.17 -13.30 -1.02
C LEU A 94 -7.60 -13.01 -1.54
N LYS A 95 -8.37 -14.04 -1.89
CA LYS A 95 -9.78 -13.90 -2.30
C LYS A 95 -10.67 -13.43 -1.16
N SER A 96 -10.36 -13.83 0.07
CA SER A 96 -11.05 -13.34 1.27
C SER A 96 -10.75 -11.86 1.53
N LEU A 97 -9.51 -11.42 1.26
CA LEU A 97 -9.12 -10.01 1.36
C LEU A 97 -9.81 -9.10 0.34
N GLU A 98 -10.22 -9.61 -0.83
CA GLU A 98 -10.90 -8.85 -1.88
C GLU A 98 -12.05 -7.98 -1.34
N LYS A 99 -12.87 -8.53 -0.44
CA LYS A 99 -14.07 -7.84 0.09
C LYS A 99 -13.75 -6.73 1.09
N ILE A 100 -12.57 -6.80 1.70
CA ILE A 100 -12.13 -5.89 2.77
C ILE A 100 -11.22 -4.81 2.17
N TRP A 101 -10.42 -5.18 1.16
CA TRP A 101 -9.42 -4.31 0.56
C TRP A 101 -10.05 -3.09 -0.10
N GLY A 102 -9.60 -1.89 0.30
CA GLY A 102 -10.14 -0.63 -0.24
C GLY A 102 -11.51 -0.23 0.33
N ASN A 103 -12.10 -1.01 1.24
CA ASN A 103 -13.37 -0.65 1.86
C ASN A 103 -13.16 0.53 2.82
N HIS A 104 -13.84 1.64 2.54
CA HIS A 104 -13.73 2.90 3.30
C HIS A 104 -14.00 2.75 4.79
N PHE A 105 -14.90 1.85 5.20
CA PHE A 105 -15.19 1.62 6.61
C PHE A 105 -13.96 1.09 7.34
N PHE A 106 -13.35 0.03 6.82
CA PHE A 106 -12.16 -0.58 7.40
C PHE A 106 -10.94 0.35 7.29
N LEU A 107 -10.77 1.05 6.16
CA LEU A 107 -9.69 2.04 6.00
C LEU A 107 -9.79 3.17 7.01
N ARG A 108 -10.99 3.69 7.28
CA ARG A 108 -11.19 4.74 8.30
C ARG A 108 -10.81 4.24 9.70
N LEU A 109 -11.19 3.02 10.05
CA LEU A 109 -10.81 2.41 11.33
C LEU A 109 -9.30 2.21 11.43
N GLN A 110 -8.64 1.77 10.36
CA GLN A 110 -7.18 1.61 10.31
C GLN A 110 -6.46 2.96 10.46
N LEU A 111 -6.91 3.99 9.74
CA LEU A 111 -6.33 5.34 9.82
C LEU A 111 -6.59 6.01 11.18
N ALA A 112 -7.73 5.75 11.81
CA ALA A 112 -8.07 6.32 13.13
C ALA A 112 -7.09 5.90 14.23
N ARG A 113 -6.41 4.75 14.07
CA ARG A 113 -5.37 4.29 15.00
C ARG A 113 -4.06 5.06 14.88
N LEU A 114 -3.89 5.85 13.81
CA LEU A 114 -2.69 6.62 13.54
C LEU A 114 -2.88 8.07 13.99
N SER A 115 -1.77 8.71 14.38
CA SER A 115 -1.79 10.15 14.67
C SER A 115 -2.19 10.96 13.44
N ILE A 116 -2.67 12.19 13.64
CA ILE A 116 -3.06 13.08 12.53
C ILE A 116 -1.88 13.26 11.57
N LYS A 117 -0.67 13.48 12.10
CA LYS A 117 0.57 13.57 11.31
C LYS A 117 0.81 12.35 10.43
N GLN A 118 0.69 11.15 11.01
CA GLN A 118 0.90 9.90 10.27
C GLN A 118 -0.15 9.69 9.18
N ARG A 119 -1.41 10.07 9.43
CA ARG A 119 -2.47 10.01 8.41
C ARG A 119 -2.16 10.95 7.25
N GLU A 120 -1.75 12.18 7.54
CA GLU A 120 -1.37 13.12 6.51
C GLU A 120 -0.17 12.66 5.69
N GLU A 121 0.86 12.09 6.32
CA GLU A 121 2.01 11.54 5.60
C GLU A 121 1.60 10.42 4.63
N LEU A 122 0.73 9.50 5.10
CA LEU A 122 0.21 8.41 4.26
C LEU A 122 -0.62 8.93 3.07
N ILE A 123 -1.36 10.01 3.26
CA ILE A 123 -2.22 10.59 2.21
C ILE A 123 -1.41 11.48 1.26
N LYS A 124 -0.43 12.24 1.78
CA LYS A 124 0.37 13.20 0.99
C LYS A 124 1.22 12.46 -0.06
N ARG A 125 1.86 11.34 0.31
CA ARG A 125 2.74 10.55 -0.58
C ARG A 125 2.62 9.03 -0.33
N PRO A 126 1.48 8.40 -0.65
CA PRO A 126 1.27 6.96 -0.45
C PRO A 126 2.27 6.08 -1.22
N GLU A 127 2.91 6.62 -2.27
CA GLU A 127 3.93 5.94 -3.08
C GLU A 127 5.28 5.77 -2.36
N LEU A 128 5.53 6.48 -1.26
CA LEU A 128 6.75 6.38 -0.44
C LEU A 128 6.53 5.37 0.70
N ALA A 129 6.53 4.09 0.35
CA ALA A 129 6.12 3.01 1.25
C ALA A 129 7.14 2.77 2.39
N SER A 130 8.43 2.96 2.14
CA SER A 130 9.48 2.65 3.10
C SER A 130 9.95 3.86 3.91
N LYS A 131 10.57 3.58 5.07
CA LYS A 131 11.01 4.62 6.01
C LYS A 131 12.11 5.50 5.42
N TRP A 132 13.07 4.89 4.71
CA TRP A 132 14.17 5.62 4.08
C TRP A 132 13.69 6.53 2.94
N GLU A 133 12.69 6.09 2.16
CA GLU A 133 12.10 6.91 1.08
C GLU A 133 11.43 8.17 1.64
N ARG A 134 10.65 8.02 2.72
CA ARG A 134 10.02 9.16 3.42
C ARG A 134 11.05 10.09 4.04
N TRP A 135 12.07 9.53 4.69
CA TRP A 135 13.17 10.32 5.25
C TRP A 135 13.93 11.11 4.17
N LEU A 136 14.27 10.46 3.05
CA LEU A 136 14.98 11.07 1.94
C LEU A 136 14.14 12.18 1.28
N TYR A 137 12.85 11.92 1.07
CA TYR A 137 11.91 12.90 0.55
C TYR A 137 11.89 14.14 1.45
N SER A 138 11.69 13.96 2.76
CA SER A 138 11.69 15.05 3.73
C SER A 138 13.00 15.83 3.71
N ARG A 139 14.15 15.13 3.66
CA ARG A 139 15.47 15.77 3.60
C ARG A 139 15.61 16.69 2.40
N TYR A 140 15.16 16.27 1.21
CA TYR A 140 15.20 17.11 0.01
C TYR A 140 14.13 18.21 -0.02
N PHE A 141 12.92 17.92 0.46
CA PHE A 141 11.81 18.85 0.48
C PHE A 141 12.09 20.05 1.41
N PHE A 142 12.63 19.78 2.60
CA PHE A 142 12.97 20.80 3.60
C PHE A 142 14.37 21.41 3.45
N ASN A 143 15.19 20.90 2.54
CA ASN A 143 16.55 21.43 2.36
C ASN A 143 16.52 22.93 2.05
N LYS A 144 17.26 23.76 2.80
CA LYS A 144 17.24 25.22 2.67
C LYS A 144 18.29 25.75 1.68
N ILE A 145 18.76 24.95 0.70
CA ILE A 145 19.63 25.48 -0.38
C ILE A 145 19.04 26.76 -0.99
N LYS A 146 19.76 27.87 -0.80
CA LYS A 146 19.50 29.18 -1.39
C LYS A 146 20.41 29.35 -2.60
N ARG A 147 19.85 29.81 -3.71
CA ARG A 147 20.61 30.20 -4.90
C ARG A 147 20.57 31.72 -5.04
N GLY A 148 21.73 32.33 -5.28
CA GLY A 148 21.85 33.76 -5.52
C GLY A 148 21.45 34.14 -6.94
N HIS A 149 21.56 35.44 -7.26
CA HIS A 149 21.22 36.00 -8.56
C HIS A 149 22.01 35.42 -9.74
N SER A 150 23.17 34.81 -9.48
CA SER A 150 24.03 34.15 -10.48
C SER A 150 23.84 32.63 -10.56
N GLU A 151 22.72 32.10 -10.03
CA GLU A 151 22.45 30.68 -9.80
C GLU A 151 23.45 29.94 -8.88
N LYS A 152 24.52 30.61 -8.44
CA LYS A 152 25.48 30.08 -7.47
C LYS A 152 24.80 29.81 -6.13
N MET A 153 25.13 28.66 -5.52
CA MET A 153 24.65 28.32 -4.18
C MET A 153 25.24 29.29 -3.15
N ILE A 154 24.38 29.81 -2.28
CA ILE A 154 24.77 30.72 -1.19
C ILE A 154 25.26 29.91 0.02
N ASN A 155 24.70 28.73 0.24
CA ASN A 155 25.00 27.81 1.34
C ASN A 155 25.46 26.43 0.81
N PRO A 156 26.70 26.33 0.31
CA PRO A 156 27.24 25.08 -0.23
C PRO A 156 27.29 23.93 0.79
N GLU A 157 27.37 24.23 2.08
CA GLU A 157 27.38 23.27 3.19
C GLU A 157 26.04 22.51 3.36
N GLU A 158 24.93 23.08 2.91
CA GLU A 158 23.62 22.39 2.92
C GLU A 158 23.41 21.50 1.68
N ARG A 159 24.42 21.38 0.83
CA ARG A 159 24.37 20.51 -0.35
C ARG A 159 24.26 19.06 0.11
N ILE A 160 23.18 18.42 -0.30
CA ILE A 160 23.02 16.97 -0.14
C ILE A 160 23.83 16.28 -1.24
N ILE A 161 24.91 15.62 -0.85
CA ILE A 161 25.74 14.77 -1.69
C ILE A 161 25.08 13.39 -1.81
N VAL A 162 24.99 12.87 -3.03
CA VAL A 162 24.20 11.65 -3.30
C VAL A 162 24.89 10.44 -2.70
N GLU A 163 26.19 10.33 -2.90
CA GLU A 163 27.06 9.26 -2.41
C GLU A 163 26.98 9.16 -0.88
N ASP A 164 27.25 10.25 -0.15
CA ASP A 164 27.14 10.30 1.31
C ASP A 164 25.73 9.93 1.81
N THR A 165 24.69 10.33 1.08
CA THR A 165 23.31 10.03 1.48
C THR A 165 22.96 8.57 1.23
N LEU A 166 23.51 7.95 0.18
CA LEU A 166 23.34 6.51 -0.08
C LEU A 166 24.06 5.68 0.99
N GLU A 167 25.26 6.08 1.41
CA GLU A 167 25.98 5.46 2.53
C GLU A 167 25.18 5.59 3.83
N MET A 168 24.66 6.78 4.16
CA MET A 168 23.77 6.95 5.32
C MET A 168 22.51 6.08 5.24
N ILE A 169 21.95 5.90 4.03
CA ILE A 169 20.77 5.06 3.84
C ILE A 169 21.09 3.59 4.14
N GLU A 170 22.25 3.13 3.67
CA GLU A 170 22.75 1.78 3.93
C GLU A 170 23.02 1.54 5.41
N GLU A 171 23.67 2.49 6.09
CA GLU A 171 23.96 2.39 7.52
C GLU A 171 22.70 2.47 8.40
N MET A 172 21.86 3.48 8.18
CA MET A 172 20.74 3.77 9.09
C MET A 172 19.51 2.91 8.84
N PHE A 173 19.30 2.45 7.60
CA PHE A 173 18.10 1.71 7.20
C PHE A 173 18.40 0.31 6.67
N HIS A 174 19.67 -0.10 6.61
CA HIS A 174 20.10 -1.41 6.12
C HIS A 174 19.60 -1.69 4.70
N VAL A 175 19.58 -0.66 3.86
CA VAL A 175 19.18 -0.77 2.45
C VAL A 175 20.44 -0.81 1.60
N PRO A 176 20.70 -1.90 0.86
CA PRO A 176 21.95 -2.04 0.11
C PRO A 176 22.09 -0.95 -0.95
N ASN A 177 23.31 -0.41 -1.06
CA ASN A 177 23.66 0.57 -2.08
C ASN A 177 23.85 -0.11 -3.44
N CYS A 178 22.75 -0.32 -4.15
CA CYS A 178 22.73 -0.89 -5.49
C CYS A 178 22.04 0.04 -6.50
N GLU A 179 22.14 -0.30 -7.79
CA GLU A 179 21.61 0.54 -8.87
C GLU A 179 20.09 0.81 -8.75
N ASN A 180 19.33 -0.16 -8.23
CA ASN A 180 17.90 0.01 -7.98
C ASN A 180 17.64 1.06 -6.88
N THR A 181 18.40 1.02 -5.80
CA THR A 181 18.32 2.00 -4.71
C THR A 181 18.70 3.39 -5.22
N ARG A 182 19.77 3.49 -6.02
CA ARG A 182 20.22 4.74 -6.65
C ARG A 182 19.19 5.31 -7.63
N THR A 183 18.60 4.47 -8.47
CA THR A 183 17.52 4.89 -9.39
C THR A 183 16.34 5.45 -8.60
N ARG A 184 15.90 4.71 -7.59
CA ARG A 184 14.77 5.10 -6.72
C ARG A 184 15.06 6.38 -5.94
N TYR A 185 16.29 6.55 -5.46
CA TYR A 185 16.78 7.77 -4.83
C TYR A 185 16.58 8.99 -5.74
N LEU A 186 16.99 8.89 -7.01
CA LEU A 186 16.91 10.00 -7.97
C LEU A 186 15.46 10.38 -8.27
N GLU A 187 14.57 9.39 -8.38
CA GLU A 187 13.13 9.62 -8.52
C GLU A 187 12.58 10.43 -7.34
N ILE A 188 12.88 10.02 -6.10
CA ILE A 188 12.40 10.68 -4.88
C ILE A 188 12.92 12.10 -4.78
N ARG A 189 14.20 12.31 -5.12
CA ARG A 189 14.80 13.65 -5.21
C ARG A 189 14.05 14.51 -6.22
N GLN A 190 13.70 13.98 -7.39
CA GLN A 190 12.96 14.71 -8.40
C GLN A 190 11.54 15.05 -7.92
N MET A 191 10.84 14.11 -7.28
CA MET A 191 9.53 14.31 -6.68
C MET A 191 9.55 15.46 -5.67
N ALA A 192 10.47 15.42 -4.70
CA ALA A 192 10.61 16.45 -3.67
C ALA A 192 10.89 17.83 -4.27
N ASN A 193 11.75 17.92 -5.29
CA ASN A 193 12.05 19.18 -5.96
C ASN A 193 10.85 19.74 -6.74
N ASN A 194 10.09 18.87 -7.43
CA ASN A 194 8.90 19.27 -8.17
C ASN A 194 7.81 19.80 -7.23
N ASP A 195 7.57 19.11 -6.12
CA ASP A 195 6.59 19.55 -5.12
C ASP A 195 7.00 20.87 -4.48
N ARG A 196 8.28 21.02 -4.13
CA ARG A 196 8.80 22.27 -3.59
C ARG A 196 8.65 23.44 -4.58
N LYS A 197 8.86 23.21 -5.88
CA LYS A 197 8.60 24.21 -6.92
C LYS A 197 7.13 24.60 -6.97
N LYS A 198 6.21 23.63 -6.93
CA LYS A 198 4.75 23.88 -6.90
C LYS A 198 4.35 24.73 -5.70
N VAL A 199 4.87 24.42 -4.51
CA VAL A 199 4.62 25.21 -3.29
C VAL A 199 5.15 26.64 -3.44
N LYS A 200 6.37 26.83 -3.97
CA LYS A 200 6.91 28.18 -4.23
C LYS A 200 6.08 28.97 -5.24
N GLN A 201 5.63 28.31 -6.32
CA GLN A 201 4.78 28.92 -7.33
C GLN A 201 3.42 29.32 -6.74
N GLY A 202 2.73 28.41 -6.04
CA GLY A 202 1.47 28.72 -5.36
C GLY A 202 1.59 29.89 -4.38
N ARG A 203 2.65 29.92 -3.56
CA ARG A 203 2.94 31.03 -2.65
C ARG A 203 3.18 32.36 -3.38
N SER A 204 3.78 32.33 -4.57
CA SER A 204 4.00 33.54 -5.37
C SER A 204 2.69 34.09 -5.96
N THR A 205 1.80 33.20 -6.39
CA THR A 205 0.48 33.56 -6.94
C THR A 205 -0.43 34.09 -5.84
N GLU A 206 -0.40 33.47 -4.66
CA GLU A 206 -1.16 33.90 -3.48
C GLU A 206 -0.65 35.25 -2.93
N ARG A 207 0.67 35.47 -2.90
CA ARG A 207 1.26 36.78 -2.61
C ARG A 207 0.84 37.85 -3.61
N GLN A 208 0.81 37.54 -4.90
CA GLN A 208 0.30 38.47 -5.92
C GLN A 208 -1.19 38.77 -5.73
N ALA A 209 -2.01 37.76 -5.42
CA ALA A 209 -3.42 37.93 -5.14
C ALA A 209 -3.68 38.79 -3.88
N LEU A 210 -2.91 38.59 -2.81
CA LEU A 210 -3.02 39.39 -1.58
C LEU A 210 -2.53 40.83 -1.77
N ARG A 211 -1.44 41.06 -2.52
CA ARG A 211 -1.00 42.40 -2.91
C ARG A 211 -2.05 43.13 -3.74
N SER A 212 -2.73 42.43 -4.65
CA SER A 212 -3.84 43.00 -5.42
C SER A 212 -5.07 43.37 -4.56
N ARG A 213 -5.14 42.85 -3.32
CA ARG A 213 -6.18 43.17 -2.32
C ARG A 213 -5.76 44.24 -1.31
N GLY A 214 -4.54 44.80 -1.40
CA GLY A 214 -4.09 45.92 -0.58
C GLY A 214 -3.74 45.59 0.88
N LEU A 215 -3.54 44.32 1.23
CA LEU A 215 -3.17 43.91 2.59
C LEU A 215 -1.66 44.10 2.84
N PRO A 216 -1.24 44.59 4.02
CA PRO A 216 0.15 44.88 4.33
C PRO A 216 1.01 43.62 4.49
N GLU A 217 2.27 43.71 4.07
CA GLU A 217 3.26 42.62 4.07
C GLU A 217 3.62 42.05 5.45
N THR A 218 3.23 42.74 6.53
CA THR A 218 3.54 42.34 7.91
C THR A 218 2.64 41.20 8.42
N GLU A 219 1.43 41.02 7.90
CA GLU A 219 0.61 39.82 8.18
C GLU A 219 1.15 38.56 7.48
N LEU A 220 2.01 38.76 6.48
CA LEU A 220 2.57 37.74 5.60
C LEU A 220 3.66 36.91 6.30
N GLU A 221 4.37 37.44 7.30
CA GLU A 221 5.37 36.70 8.09
C GLU A 221 4.74 35.89 9.23
N LEU A 222 3.69 36.39 9.87
CA LEU A 222 2.94 35.66 10.92
C LEU A 222 2.22 34.42 10.38
N TRP A 223 1.76 34.45 9.12
CA TRP A 223 1.19 33.27 8.43
C TRP A 223 2.24 32.27 7.91
N GLN A 224 3.51 32.70 7.74
CA GLN A 224 4.58 31.84 7.24
C GLN A 224 5.04 30.81 8.28
N ASP A 225 4.97 31.18 9.57
CA ASP A 225 5.30 30.28 10.67
C ASP A 225 4.11 29.38 11.04
N THR A 226 2.87 29.89 11.10
CA THR A 226 1.69 29.06 11.41
C THR A 226 1.38 28.01 10.34
N PHE A 227 1.57 28.26 9.04
CA PHE A 227 1.30 27.22 8.03
C PHE A 227 2.34 26.09 8.01
N VAL A 228 3.55 26.34 8.55
CA VAL A 228 4.58 25.30 8.74
C VAL A 228 4.42 24.63 10.11
N PHE A 229 3.95 25.36 11.12
CA PHE A 229 3.72 24.88 12.48
C PHE A 229 2.41 24.07 12.61
N ASP A 230 1.31 24.48 11.99
CA ASP A 230 0.01 23.79 12.04
C ASP A 230 -0.06 22.57 11.11
N MET A 231 0.83 22.47 10.12
CA MET A 231 0.97 21.25 9.31
C MET A 231 1.73 20.12 10.02
N TYR A 232 2.47 20.42 11.11
CA TYR A 232 3.40 19.47 11.71
C TYR A 232 3.50 19.54 13.26
N SER A 233 2.56 20.20 13.95
CA SER A 233 2.31 20.09 15.41
C SER A 233 1.33 18.98 15.75
#